data_AF-A0A095Z0E4-F1
#
_entry.id   AF-A0A095Z0E4-F1
#
_cell.length_a   1.000
_cell.length_b   1.000
_cell.length_c   1.000
_cell.angle_alpha   90.00
_cell.angle_beta   90.00
_cell.angle_gamma   90.00
#
_symmetry.space_group_name_H-M   'P 1'
#
loop_
_entity.id
_entity.type
_entity.pdbx_description
1 polymer ?
#
loop_
_entity_poly.entity_id
_entity_poly.type
_entity_poly.pdbx_seq_one_letter_code
_entity_poly.pdbx_strand_id
1 'polypeptide(L)'
;MLTWQQWKEINRNKIQHIVGYEERFVDEILSHIPEITPADVFAQYHFKDNQEGNRYIDFMIKNDAKGYRLPIELDGYDKINNKGYARFNDFLERQNDLIQLFGMVLRYTNKKAFAEQEKVISEIRRALTTQAEHLITEQSKQAQVSLLIAEYEEKLAAFENELQERPLTKTTLSENKLIEAKEELARFKSEHNQELKRLQTEISSMKETQLQQLDSVKKEVKKQFKLLVGAVVVASLAVVLLVFFNSRGGIGASSTPVERLKQSTLAGDAPTASSTPKQGPLKASQARFHVGENQTVCGKLVHIHEFAHGLYLNLDKAYPHAPLTIVVWDKNPSLLQKARSFAGKTICVWGEIRQFNGQIQINLNSEKQLQ
;
A
#
# COMPACT_ATOMS: atom_id res chain seq x y z
N MET A 1 -11.43 15.76 28.69
CA MET A 1 -11.55 15.64 27.22
C MET A 1 -13.00 15.93 26.84
N LEU A 2 -13.24 16.51 25.68
CA LEU A 2 -14.59 16.74 25.17
C LEU A 2 -15.31 15.39 25.01
N THR A 3 -16.57 15.30 25.41
CA THR A 3 -17.42 14.13 25.12
C THR A 3 -18.07 14.26 23.74
N TRP A 4 -18.52 13.14 23.15
CA TRP A 4 -19.24 13.17 21.87
C TRP A 4 -20.53 14.00 21.93
N GLN A 5 -21.24 14.02 23.06
CA GLN A 5 -22.42 14.87 23.24
C GLN A 5 -22.06 16.37 23.23
N GLN A 6 -20.99 16.76 23.95
CA GLN A 6 -20.51 18.14 23.91
C GLN A 6 -20.01 18.53 22.51
N TRP A 7 -19.40 17.59 21.78
CA TRP A 7 -18.98 17.83 20.40
C TRP A 7 -20.17 18.10 19.48
N LYS A 8 -21.25 17.31 19.59
CA LYS A 8 -22.48 17.55 18.82
C LYS A 8 -23.12 18.88 19.17
N GLU A 9 -23.11 19.29 20.43
CA GLU A 9 -23.63 20.60 20.83
C GLU A 9 -22.88 21.74 20.15
N ILE A 10 -21.55 21.70 20.19
CA ILE A 10 -20.68 22.70 19.57
C ILE A 10 -20.86 22.73 18.05
N ASN A 11 -21.01 21.56 17.42
CA ASN A 11 -21.12 21.43 15.98
C ASN A 11 -22.56 21.38 15.47
N ARG A 12 -23.56 21.63 16.34
CA ARG A 12 -24.99 21.45 16.03
C ARG A 12 -25.37 22.13 14.72
N ASN A 13 -25.05 23.41 14.56
CA ASN A 13 -25.36 24.18 13.35
C ASN A 13 -24.69 23.67 12.07
N LYS A 14 -23.64 22.83 12.18
CA LYS A 14 -22.91 22.26 11.05
C LYS A 14 -23.41 20.87 10.65
N ILE A 15 -24.04 20.15 11.57
CA ILE A 15 -24.52 18.77 11.37
C ILE A 15 -26.06 18.67 11.37
N GLN A 16 -26.73 19.79 11.62
CA GLN A 16 -28.19 19.87 11.67
C GLN A 16 -28.76 19.79 10.26
N HIS A 17 -29.12 18.57 9.86
CA HIS A 17 -29.85 18.30 8.62
C HIS A 17 -31.28 17.85 8.94
N ILE A 18 -32.23 18.12 8.05
CA ILE A 18 -33.67 17.76 8.22
C ILE A 18 -33.88 16.26 8.53
N VAL A 19 -32.92 15.41 8.16
CA VAL A 19 -33.00 13.95 8.28
C VAL A 19 -32.02 13.38 9.34
N GLY A 20 -31.17 14.21 9.96
CA GLY A 20 -30.31 13.81 11.08
C GLY A 20 -29.21 12.78 10.80
N TYR A 21 -28.86 12.52 9.52
CA TYR A 21 -27.88 11.48 9.18
C TYR A 21 -26.46 11.78 9.69
N GLU A 22 -26.02 13.03 9.67
CA GLU A 22 -24.71 13.42 10.19
C GLU A 22 -24.62 13.22 11.71
N GLU A 23 -25.65 13.63 12.47
CA GLU A 23 -25.74 13.37 13.90
C GLU A 23 -25.73 11.88 14.22
N ARG A 24 -26.53 11.10 13.49
CA ARG A 24 -26.59 9.65 13.63
C ARG A 24 -25.26 8.98 13.30
N PHE A 25 -24.54 9.46 12.30
CA PHE A 25 -23.22 8.95 11.94
C PHE A 25 -22.19 9.20 13.05
N VAL A 26 -22.27 10.35 13.74
CA VAL A 26 -21.44 10.60 14.92
C VAL A 26 -21.74 9.61 16.02
N ASP A 27 -23.03 9.42 16.35
CA ASP A 27 -23.44 8.54 17.45
C ASP A 27 -23.16 7.06 17.15
N GLU A 28 -23.51 6.57 15.97
CA GLU A 28 -23.46 5.14 15.64
C GLU A 28 -22.13 4.68 15.06
N ILE A 29 -21.34 5.57 14.45
CA ILE A 29 -20.09 5.20 13.77
C ILE A 29 -18.89 5.84 14.46
N LEU A 30 -18.77 7.18 14.42
CA LEU A 30 -17.54 7.86 14.86
C LEU A 30 -17.29 7.65 16.36
N SER A 31 -18.33 7.63 17.18
CA SER A 31 -18.20 7.45 18.63
C SER A 31 -17.72 6.05 19.04
N HIS A 32 -17.86 5.07 18.15
CA HIS A 32 -17.49 3.67 18.36
C HIS A 32 -16.07 3.35 17.86
N ILE A 33 -15.33 4.34 17.33
CA ILE A 33 -13.95 4.17 16.87
C ILE A 33 -13.00 4.50 18.03
N PRO A 34 -12.31 3.51 18.65
CA PRO A 34 -11.48 3.75 19.82
C PRO A 34 -10.20 4.55 19.53
N GLU A 35 -9.76 4.59 18.27
CA GLU A 35 -8.55 5.32 17.86
C GLU A 35 -8.73 6.84 17.85
N ILE A 36 -9.97 7.33 17.80
CA ILE A 36 -10.30 8.75 17.67
C ILE A 36 -11.02 9.26 18.91
N THR A 37 -10.84 10.54 19.16
CA THR A 37 -11.59 11.30 20.17
C THR A 37 -12.34 12.43 19.48
N PRO A 38 -13.30 13.09 20.16
CA PRO A 38 -14.00 14.21 19.55
C PRO A 38 -13.08 15.36 19.10
N ALA A 39 -11.91 15.53 19.73
CA ALA A 39 -10.92 16.53 19.33
C ALA A 39 -10.27 16.23 17.96
N ASP A 40 -10.34 14.98 17.50
CA ASP A 40 -9.78 14.55 16.21
C ASP A 40 -10.77 14.77 15.06
N VAL A 41 -12.03 15.10 15.34
CA VAL A 41 -13.11 15.16 14.33
C VAL A 41 -13.59 16.58 14.11
N PHE A 42 -13.69 16.96 12.84
CA PHE A 42 -14.17 18.25 12.38
C PHE A 42 -15.38 18.07 11.47
N ALA A 43 -16.52 18.70 11.80
CA ALA A 43 -17.69 18.78 10.91
C ALA A 43 -17.53 19.88 9.87
N GLN A 44 -18.06 19.65 8.66
CA GLN A 44 -18.08 20.62 7.56
C GLN A 44 -16.69 21.26 7.36
N TYR A 45 -15.68 20.41 7.21
CA TYR A 45 -14.30 20.82 7.11
C TYR A 45 -14.05 21.56 5.80
N HIS A 46 -13.65 22.83 5.91
CA HIS A 46 -13.39 23.71 4.79
C HIS A 46 -12.00 23.44 4.18
N PHE A 47 -11.94 23.41 2.85
CA PHE A 47 -10.69 23.43 2.10
C PHE A 47 -10.87 24.20 0.80
N LYS A 48 -9.75 24.53 0.16
CA LYS A 48 -9.73 25.10 -1.18
C LYS A 48 -9.37 24.03 -2.20
N ASP A 49 -10.15 23.97 -3.27
CA ASP A 49 -9.88 23.12 -4.42
C ASP A 49 -8.72 23.68 -5.27
N ASN A 50 -8.33 22.95 -6.32
CA ASN A 50 -7.23 23.34 -7.20
C ASN A 50 -7.52 24.62 -8.02
N GLN A 51 -8.78 25.09 -8.04
CA GLN A 51 -9.22 26.33 -8.68
C GLN A 51 -9.50 27.45 -7.65
N GLU A 52 -9.01 27.33 -6.41
CA GLU A 52 -9.24 28.27 -5.30
C GLU A 52 -10.71 28.39 -4.85
N GLY A 53 -11.57 27.47 -5.29
CA GLY A 53 -12.97 27.38 -4.89
C GLY A 53 -13.14 26.84 -3.47
N ASN A 54 -14.13 27.36 -2.75
CA ASN A 54 -14.46 26.88 -1.40
C ASN A 54 -15.19 25.53 -1.48
N ARG A 55 -14.68 24.52 -0.78
CA ARG A 55 -15.29 23.20 -0.65
C ARG A 55 -15.37 22.78 0.82
N TYR A 56 -16.33 21.90 1.12
CA TYR A 56 -16.63 21.46 2.48
C TYR A 56 -16.83 19.95 2.51
N ILE A 57 -16.17 19.27 3.43
CA ILE A 57 -16.24 17.83 3.68
C ILE A 57 -17.12 17.59 4.91
N ASP A 58 -18.07 16.66 4.85
CA ASP A 58 -19.02 16.43 5.95
C ASP A 58 -18.28 16.13 7.28
N PHE A 59 -17.31 15.20 7.26
CA PHE A 59 -16.43 14.94 8.39
C PHE A 59 -14.97 14.80 7.99
N MET A 60 -14.08 15.43 8.75
CA MET A 60 -12.63 15.24 8.64
C MET A 60 -12.10 14.69 9.96
N ILE A 61 -11.41 13.55 9.91
CA ILE A 61 -10.61 13.05 11.03
C ILE A 61 -9.17 13.54 10.83
N LYS A 62 -8.72 14.49 11.64
CA LYS A 62 -7.38 15.08 11.54
C LYS A 62 -6.68 15.11 12.88
N ASN A 63 -5.51 14.49 12.94
CA ASN A 63 -4.60 14.57 14.08
C ASN A 63 -3.16 14.36 13.59
N ASP A 64 -2.36 15.43 13.60
CA ASP A 64 -1.00 15.40 13.05
C ASP A 64 -0.06 14.50 13.87
N ALA A 65 -0.27 14.38 15.19
CA ALA A 65 0.52 13.51 16.06
C ALA A 65 0.22 12.02 15.84
N LYS A 66 -1.01 11.68 15.44
CA LYS A 66 -1.43 10.31 15.08
C LYS A 66 -1.26 10.02 13.59
N GLY A 67 -0.86 11.01 12.77
CA GLY A 67 -0.76 10.88 11.31
C GLY A 67 -2.11 10.82 10.59
N TYR A 68 -3.22 11.23 11.22
CA TYR A 68 -4.56 11.16 10.64
C TYR A 68 -4.88 12.38 9.79
N ARG A 69 -5.45 12.14 8.61
CA ARG A 69 -5.98 13.16 7.69
C ARG A 69 -7.03 12.53 6.76
N LEU A 70 -8.13 12.06 7.33
CA LEU A 70 -9.13 11.25 6.64
C LEU A 70 -10.43 12.03 6.40
N PRO A 71 -10.69 12.45 5.15
CA PRO A 71 -11.99 13.00 4.77
C PRO A 71 -13.03 11.89 4.61
N ILE A 72 -14.25 12.14 5.11
CA ILE A 72 -15.41 11.26 5.06
C ILE A 72 -16.61 12.07 4.56
N GLU A 73 -17.29 11.56 3.53
CA GLU A 73 -18.49 12.18 2.95
C GLU A 73 -19.70 11.23 3.07
N LEU A 74 -20.85 11.81 3.42
CA LEU A 74 -22.13 11.12 3.50
C LEU A 74 -22.97 11.45 2.27
N ASP A 75 -23.09 10.46 1.38
CA ASP A 75 -23.79 10.61 0.11
C ASP A 75 -25.27 10.21 0.26
N GLY A 76 -26.14 11.21 0.21
CA GLY A 76 -27.58 10.99 0.07
C GLY A 76 -27.92 10.46 -1.33
N TYR A 77 -28.82 9.46 -1.39
CA TYR A 77 -29.28 8.82 -2.64
C TYR A 77 -29.77 9.85 -3.70
N ASP A 78 -30.39 10.95 -3.25
CA ASP A 78 -30.92 12.01 -4.13
C ASP A 78 -29.86 12.94 -4.75
N LYS A 79 -28.62 12.95 -4.22
CA LYS A 79 -27.52 13.73 -4.80
C LYS A 79 -27.01 13.10 -6.11
N ILE A 80 -27.16 11.78 -6.26
CA ILE A 80 -26.69 11.01 -7.41
C ILE A 80 -27.73 10.99 -8.54
N ASN A 81 -29.03 10.94 -8.19
CA ASN A 81 -30.08 10.62 -9.18
C ASN A 81 -30.74 11.82 -9.87
N ASN A 82 -30.44 13.09 -9.52
CA ASN A 82 -31.35 14.17 -9.95
C ASN A 82 -30.73 15.52 -10.34
N LYS A 83 -29.46 15.57 -10.76
CA LYS A 83 -28.73 16.84 -10.65
C LYS A 83 -27.87 17.30 -11.83
N GLY A 84 -27.95 16.63 -12.98
CA GLY A 84 -27.48 17.14 -14.28
C GLY A 84 -25.95 17.13 -14.48
N TYR A 85 -25.55 17.27 -15.74
CA TYR A 85 -24.20 17.07 -16.26
C TYR A 85 -23.13 17.99 -15.66
N ALA A 86 -23.41 19.29 -15.46
CA ALA A 86 -22.45 20.22 -14.84
C ALA A 86 -22.02 19.82 -13.40
N ARG A 87 -22.84 19.01 -12.71
CA ARG A 87 -22.49 18.45 -11.38
C ARG A 87 -21.71 17.15 -11.45
N PHE A 88 -21.63 16.50 -12.60
CA PHE A 88 -20.82 15.31 -12.82
C PHE A 88 -19.33 15.69 -12.94
N ASN A 89 -19.01 16.67 -13.79
CA ASN A 89 -17.64 17.16 -13.90
C ASN A 89 -17.13 17.76 -12.58
N ASP A 90 -17.90 18.66 -11.95
CA ASP A 90 -17.56 19.23 -10.64
C ASP A 90 -17.38 18.15 -9.57
N PHE A 91 -18.14 17.04 -9.63
CA PHE A 91 -17.94 15.92 -8.74
C PHE A 91 -16.61 15.20 -9.00
N LEU A 92 -16.28 14.87 -10.26
CA LEU A 92 -15.04 14.17 -10.60
C LEU A 92 -13.80 15.02 -10.28
N GLU A 93 -13.85 16.31 -10.59
CA GLU A 93 -12.80 17.27 -10.24
C GLU A 93 -12.64 17.36 -8.71
N ARG A 94 -13.75 17.55 -7.97
CA ARG A 94 -13.74 17.56 -6.50
C ARG A 94 -13.15 16.28 -5.92
N GLN A 95 -13.46 15.13 -6.51
CA GLN A 95 -12.93 13.85 -6.05
C GLN A 95 -11.44 13.73 -6.25
N ASN A 96 -10.95 14.14 -7.42
CA ASN A 96 -9.54 14.14 -7.70
C ASN A 96 -8.80 15.06 -6.72
N ASP A 97 -9.32 16.26 -6.48
CA ASP A 97 -8.74 17.21 -5.53
C ASP A 97 -8.69 16.65 -4.10
N LEU A 98 -9.76 15.99 -3.65
CA LEU A 98 -9.78 15.32 -2.34
C LEU A 98 -8.70 14.23 -2.23
N ILE A 99 -8.55 13.40 -3.27
CA ILE A 99 -7.54 12.33 -3.30
C ILE A 99 -6.12 12.92 -3.40
N GLN A 100 -5.92 13.97 -4.17
CA GLN A 100 -4.61 14.63 -4.30
C GLN A 100 -4.18 15.28 -2.98
N LEU A 101 -5.08 16.03 -2.33
CA LEU A 101 -4.81 16.78 -1.10
C LEU A 101 -4.71 15.89 0.13
N PHE A 102 -5.53 14.85 0.22
CA PHE A 102 -5.68 14.04 1.43
C PHE A 102 -5.25 12.58 1.26
N GLY A 103 -4.94 12.16 0.03
CA GLY A 103 -4.46 10.82 -0.31
C GLY A 103 -5.56 9.77 -0.40
N MET A 104 -6.62 9.92 0.38
CA MET A 104 -7.80 9.06 0.32
C MET A 104 -9.05 9.79 0.79
N VAL A 105 -10.21 9.32 0.34
CA VAL A 105 -11.53 9.78 0.82
C VAL A 105 -12.45 8.58 0.99
N LEU A 106 -13.18 8.54 2.12
CA LEU A 106 -14.22 7.53 2.34
C LEU A 106 -15.59 8.12 2.07
N ARG A 107 -16.42 7.38 1.33
CA ARG A 107 -17.78 7.78 0.98
C ARG A 107 -18.76 6.70 1.41
N TYR A 108 -19.84 7.13 2.05
CA TYR A 108 -20.88 6.23 2.53
C TYR A 108 -22.24 6.72 2.08
N THR A 109 -23.01 5.84 1.42
CA THR A 109 -24.45 6.07 1.32
C THR A 109 -25.06 5.93 2.70
N ASN A 110 -26.12 6.69 2.99
CA ASN A 110 -26.86 6.54 4.26
C ASN A 110 -27.28 5.08 4.50
N LYS A 111 -27.71 4.38 3.43
CA LYS A 111 -28.07 2.96 3.51
C LYS A 111 -26.90 2.09 3.98
N LYS A 112 -25.72 2.22 3.36
CA LYS A 112 -24.53 1.44 3.75
C LYS A 112 -24.09 1.82 5.17
N ALA A 113 -24.00 3.11 5.47
CA ALA A 113 -23.57 3.64 6.76
C ALA A 113 -24.31 2.98 7.93
N PHE A 114 -25.63 2.87 7.81
CA PHE A 114 -26.48 2.41 8.91
C PHE A 114 -26.88 0.93 8.83
N ALA A 115 -26.81 0.29 7.65
CA ALA A 115 -27.07 -1.16 7.52
C ALA A 115 -25.82 -2.01 7.80
N GLU A 116 -24.63 -1.46 7.57
CA GLU A 116 -23.35 -2.17 7.67
C GLU A 116 -22.38 -1.46 8.64
N GLN A 117 -22.88 -1.00 9.80
CA GLN A 117 -22.13 -0.17 10.76
C GLN A 117 -20.74 -0.72 11.11
N GLU A 118 -20.65 -2.00 11.50
CA GLU A 118 -19.38 -2.64 11.85
C GLU A 118 -18.36 -2.64 10.71
N LYS A 119 -18.84 -2.84 9.48
CA LYS A 119 -17.98 -2.80 8.30
C LYS A 119 -17.50 -1.39 8.03
N VAL A 120 -18.36 -0.39 8.17
CA VAL A 120 -18.03 1.03 8.02
C VAL A 120 -16.99 1.44 9.06
N ILE A 121 -17.20 1.08 10.34
CA ILE A 121 -16.23 1.28 11.43
C ILE A 121 -14.89 0.62 11.08
N SER A 122 -14.91 -0.64 10.65
CA SER A 122 -13.68 -1.36 10.25
C SER A 122 -12.96 -0.71 9.06
N GLU A 123 -13.70 -0.18 8.08
CA GLU A 123 -13.14 0.51 6.93
C GLU A 123 -12.44 1.82 7.36
N ILE A 124 -13.08 2.62 8.22
CA ILE A 124 -12.49 3.86 8.76
C ILE A 124 -11.25 3.54 9.59
N ARG A 125 -11.31 2.55 10.47
CA ARG A 125 -10.16 2.14 11.30
C ARG A 125 -8.97 1.73 10.46
N ARG A 126 -9.19 0.91 9.42
CA ARG A 126 -8.15 0.51 8.47
C ARG A 126 -7.53 1.71 7.75
N ALA A 127 -8.35 2.67 7.32
CA ALA A 127 -7.87 3.89 6.68
C ALA A 127 -6.98 4.71 7.63
N LEU A 128 -7.38 4.88 8.88
CA LEU A 128 -6.59 5.57 9.90
C LEU A 128 -5.25 4.87 10.17
N THR A 129 -5.24 3.53 10.21
CA THR A 129 -4.01 2.76 10.34
C THR A 129 -3.08 2.98 9.15
N THR A 130 -3.58 2.89 7.91
CA THR A 130 -2.78 3.15 6.69
C THR A 130 -2.19 4.56 6.69
N GLN A 131 -2.94 5.56 7.18
CA GLN A 131 -2.45 6.94 7.29
C GLN A 131 -1.37 7.10 8.36
N ALA A 132 -1.58 6.53 9.55
CA ALA A 132 -0.60 6.57 10.64
C ALA A 132 0.73 5.90 10.27
N GLU A 133 0.68 4.85 9.46
CA GLU A 133 1.87 4.14 8.98
C GLU A 133 2.56 4.83 7.78
N HIS A 134 2.06 6.00 7.35
CA HIS A 134 2.52 6.72 6.14
C HIS A 134 2.53 5.86 4.86
N LEU A 135 1.67 4.85 4.79
CA LEU A 135 1.62 3.91 3.67
C LEU A 135 0.81 4.41 2.46
N ILE A 136 0.31 5.66 2.52
CA ILE A 136 -0.32 6.29 1.36
C ILE A 136 0.78 6.68 0.37
N THR A 137 1.00 5.80 -0.61
CA THR A 137 1.88 6.03 -1.76
C THR A 137 1.10 6.69 -2.90
N GLU A 138 1.78 7.37 -3.82
CA GLU A 138 1.17 7.84 -5.07
C GLU A 138 0.45 6.69 -5.81
N GLN A 139 1.03 5.49 -5.81
CA GLN A 139 0.37 4.31 -6.39
C GLN A 139 -0.98 3.99 -5.71
N SER A 140 -1.07 4.13 -4.38
CA SER A 140 -2.33 3.92 -3.66
C SER A 140 -3.37 5.01 -3.95
N LYS A 141 -2.95 6.27 -4.14
CA LYS A 141 -3.83 7.37 -4.58
C LYS A 141 -4.42 7.06 -5.96
N GLN A 142 -3.56 6.67 -6.90
CA GLN A 142 -3.96 6.34 -8.26
C GLN A 142 -4.89 5.11 -8.31
N ALA A 143 -4.67 4.11 -7.45
CA ALA A 143 -5.58 2.98 -7.31
C ALA A 143 -6.98 3.40 -6.83
N GLN A 144 -7.08 4.39 -5.94
CA GLN A 144 -8.38 4.92 -5.51
C GLN A 144 -9.10 5.68 -6.62
N VAL A 145 -8.38 6.48 -7.42
CA VAL A 145 -8.94 7.13 -8.60
C VAL A 145 -9.43 6.09 -9.61
N SER A 146 -8.68 5.00 -9.82
CA SER A 146 -9.10 3.89 -10.69
C SER A 146 -10.37 3.18 -10.20
N LEU A 147 -10.51 2.95 -8.89
CA LEU A 147 -11.74 2.39 -8.31
C LEU A 147 -12.94 3.33 -8.47
N LEU A 148 -12.72 4.64 -8.32
CA LEU A 148 -13.73 5.65 -8.55
C LEU A 148 -14.23 5.62 -10.01
N ILE A 149 -13.31 5.57 -10.99
CA ILE A 149 -13.66 5.44 -12.41
C ILE A 149 -14.55 4.23 -12.64
N ALA A 150 -14.17 3.06 -12.09
CA ALA A 150 -14.94 1.83 -12.26
C ALA A 150 -16.35 1.92 -11.66
N GLU A 151 -16.51 2.52 -10.47
CA GLU A 151 -17.82 2.75 -9.85
C GLU A 151 -18.71 3.64 -10.74
N TYR A 152 -18.11 4.63 -11.40
CA TYR A 152 -18.84 5.51 -12.32
C TYR A 152 -19.24 4.83 -13.62
N GLU A 153 -18.36 4.01 -14.20
CA GLU A 153 -18.69 3.19 -15.36
C GLU A 153 -19.90 2.29 -15.06
N GLU A 154 -19.96 1.69 -13.88
CA GLU A 154 -21.09 0.86 -13.43
C GLU A 154 -22.39 1.68 -13.29
N LYS A 155 -22.33 2.86 -12.67
CA LYS A 155 -23.50 3.75 -12.54
C LYS A 155 -24.03 4.22 -13.89
N LEU A 156 -23.15 4.58 -14.83
CA LEU A 156 -23.56 4.98 -16.18
C LEU A 156 -24.20 3.82 -16.94
N ALA A 157 -23.66 2.61 -16.81
CA ALA A 157 -24.25 1.41 -17.41
C ALA A 157 -25.64 1.10 -16.83
N ALA A 158 -25.82 1.22 -15.50
CA ALA A 158 -27.12 1.06 -14.86
C ALA A 158 -28.14 2.10 -15.35
N PHE A 159 -27.72 3.37 -15.47
CA PHE A 159 -28.59 4.44 -15.99
C PHE A 159 -28.95 4.23 -17.46
N GLU A 160 -28.02 3.74 -18.29
CA GLU A 160 -28.29 3.39 -19.69
C GLU A 160 -29.33 2.28 -19.80
N ASN A 161 -29.23 1.23 -18.99
CA ASN A 161 -30.23 0.16 -18.94
C ASN A 161 -31.61 0.69 -18.52
N GLU A 162 -31.67 1.57 -17.50
CA GLU A 162 -32.93 2.20 -17.09
C GLU A 162 -33.58 3.05 -18.19
N LEU A 163 -32.79 3.69 -19.06
CA LEU A 163 -33.32 4.46 -20.19
C LEU A 163 -33.91 3.58 -21.28
N GLN A 164 -33.32 2.40 -21.52
CA GLN A 164 -33.82 1.43 -22.50
C GLN A 164 -35.19 0.85 -22.11
N GLU A 165 -35.51 0.82 -20.81
CA GLU A 165 -36.79 0.33 -20.28
C GLU A 165 -37.90 1.40 -20.26
N ARG A 166 -37.61 2.67 -20.59
CA ARG A 166 -38.58 3.79 -20.50
C ARG A 166 -39.31 4.09 -21.83
N PRO A 167 -40.60 4.49 -21.78
CA PRO A 167 -41.37 4.85 -22.98
C PRO A 167 -40.89 6.15 -23.65
N LEU A 168 -40.93 6.17 -25.00
CA LEU A 168 -40.26 7.10 -25.94
C LEU A 168 -40.43 8.62 -25.74
N THR A 169 -41.35 9.09 -24.89
CA THR A 169 -41.79 10.50 -24.89
C THR A 169 -40.95 11.45 -24.01
N LYS A 170 -39.95 10.94 -23.27
CA LYS A 170 -39.01 11.75 -22.45
C LYS A 170 -37.51 11.45 -22.71
N THR A 171 -37.19 10.67 -23.74
CA THR A 171 -35.90 9.98 -23.86
C THR A 171 -34.75 10.88 -24.32
N THR A 172 -34.99 11.81 -25.26
CA THR A 172 -33.95 12.61 -25.93
C THR A 172 -33.10 13.50 -25.01
N LEU A 173 -33.71 14.16 -24.01
CA LEU A 173 -32.95 14.99 -23.06
C LEU A 173 -32.07 14.14 -22.12
N SER A 174 -32.49 12.91 -21.84
CA SER A 174 -31.77 12.00 -20.95
C SER A 174 -30.64 11.26 -21.69
N GLU A 175 -30.85 10.93 -22.96
CA GLU A 175 -29.84 10.35 -23.86
C GLU A 175 -28.68 11.31 -24.11
N ASN A 176 -28.96 12.57 -24.44
CA ASN A 176 -27.90 13.56 -24.66
C ASN A 176 -27.02 13.74 -23.42
N LYS A 177 -27.62 13.78 -22.22
CA LYS A 177 -26.88 13.87 -20.95
C LYS A 177 -26.02 12.63 -20.67
N LEU A 178 -26.46 11.45 -21.09
CA LEU A 178 -25.70 10.21 -20.95
C LEU A 178 -24.48 10.21 -21.89
N ILE A 179 -24.66 10.65 -23.13
CA ILE A 179 -23.55 10.77 -24.10
C ILE A 179 -22.49 11.72 -23.56
N GLU A 180 -22.90 12.90 -23.11
CA GLU A 180 -22.03 13.90 -22.52
C GLU A 180 -21.24 13.32 -21.33
N ALA A 181 -21.91 12.66 -20.38
CA ALA A 181 -21.27 12.06 -19.20
C ALA A 181 -20.25 10.95 -19.57
N LYS A 182 -20.54 10.16 -20.62
CA LYS A 182 -19.61 9.16 -21.16
C LYS A 182 -18.37 9.80 -21.76
N GLU A 183 -18.52 10.90 -22.51
CA GLU A 183 -17.41 11.63 -23.11
C GLU A 183 -16.51 12.29 -22.06
N GLU A 184 -17.08 12.86 -21.00
CA GLU A 184 -16.32 13.41 -19.87
C GLU A 184 -15.56 12.34 -19.10
N LEU A 185 -16.22 11.23 -18.77
CA LEU A 185 -15.55 10.12 -18.09
C LEU A 185 -14.40 9.57 -18.94
N ALA A 186 -14.59 9.48 -20.26
CA ALA A 186 -13.52 9.08 -21.18
C ALA A 186 -12.34 10.07 -21.18
N ARG A 187 -12.61 11.37 -21.11
CA ARG A 187 -11.57 12.41 -21.01
C ARG A 187 -10.80 12.30 -19.69
N PHE A 188 -11.51 12.25 -18.56
CA PHE A 188 -10.94 12.08 -17.24
C PHE A 188 -10.07 10.81 -17.17
N LYS A 189 -10.57 9.68 -17.68
CA LYS A 189 -9.83 8.42 -17.76
C LYS A 189 -8.57 8.54 -18.63
N SER A 190 -8.64 9.27 -19.74
CA SER A 190 -7.48 9.52 -20.60
C SER A 190 -6.41 10.34 -19.88
N GLU A 191 -6.80 11.43 -19.21
CA GLU A 191 -5.89 12.28 -18.43
C GLU A 191 -5.23 11.51 -17.29
N HIS A 192 -6.02 10.77 -16.50
CA HIS A 192 -5.51 9.92 -15.44
C HIS A 192 -4.52 8.86 -15.95
N ASN A 193 -4.81 8.22 -17.08
CA ASN A 193 -3.90 7.25 -17.70
C ASN A 193 -2.61 7.89 -18.21
N GLN A 194 -2.64 9.14 -18.67
CA GLN A 194 -1.44 9.88 -19.04
C GLN A 194 -0.58 10.20 -17.81
N GLU A 195 -1.19 10.64 -16.71
CA GLU A 195 -0.52 10.88 -15.44
C GLU A 195 0.15 9.61 -14.91
N LEU A 196 -0.56 8.47 -14.93
CA LEU A 196 -0.02 7.16 -14.58
C LEU A 196 1.24 6.80 -15.39
N LYS A 197 1.20 6.99 -16.71
CA LYS A 197 2.36 6.75 -17.59
C LYS A 197 3.53 7.67 -17.25
N ARG A 198 3.26 8.94 -16.95
CA ARG A 198 4.28 9.92 -16.56
C ARG A 198 4.96 9.50 -15.27
N LEU A 199 4.19 9.17 -14.23
CA LEU A 199 4.71 8.72 -12.94
C LEU A 199 5.53 7.43 -13.07
N GLN A 200 5.06 6.47 -13.87
CA GLN A 200 5.82 5.23 -14.14
C GLN A 200 7.17 5.51 -14.82
N THR A 201 7.20 6.46 -15.75
CA THR A 201 8.43 6.87 -16.44
C THR A 201 9.40 7.54 -15.47
N GLU A 202 8.91 8.43 -14.61
CA GLU A 202 9.72 9.13 -13.60
C GLU A 202 10.28 8.18 -12.53
N ILE A 203 9.48 7.24 -12.03
CA ILE A 203 9.94 6.20 -11.11
C ILE A 203 11.03 5.34 -11.76
N SER A 204 10.87 5.01 -13.04
CA SER A 204 11.84 4.20 -13.79
C SER A 204 13.17 4.95 -13.98
N SER A 205 13.12 6.22 -14.38
CA SER A 205 14.31 7.05 -14.57
C SER A 205 15.05 7.34 -13.25
N MET A 206 14.30 7.58 -12.17
CA MET A 206 14.87 7.72 -10.83
C MET A 206 15.57 6.43 -10.38
N LYS A 207 14.95 5.27 -10.60
CA LYS A 207 15.54 3.97 -10.25
C LYS A 207 16.81 3.68 -11.03
N GLU A 208 16.85 3.99 -12.33
CA GLU A 208 18.06 3.88 -13.14
C GLU A 208 19.17 4.80 -12.63
N THR A 209 18.83 6.05 -12.30
CA THR A 209 19.78 7.02 -11.75
C THR A 209 20.37 6.55 -10.42
N GLN A 210 19.53 6.03 -9.52
CA GLN A 210 19.99 5.48 -8.24
C GLN A 210 20.86 4.23 -8.41
N LEU A 211 20.53 3.34 -9.35
CA LEU A 211 21.36 2.17 -9.66
C LEU A 211 22.72 2.58 -10.21
N GLN A 212 22.77 3.58 -11.10
CA GLN A 212 24.03 4.11 -11.62
C GLN A 212 24.89 4.75 -10.52
N GLN A 213 24.28 5.51 -9.61
CA GLN A 213 24.98 6.06 -8.44
C GLN A 213 25.49 4.95 -7.50
N LEU A 214 24.70 3.91 -7.27
CA LEU A 214 25.13 2.78 -6.46
C LEU A 214 26.32 2.05 -7.09
N ASP A 215 26.33 1.89 -8.41
CA ASP A 215 27.44 1.27 -9.14
C ASP A 215 28.70 2.13 -9.12
N SER A 216 28.58 3.46 -9.20
CA SER A 216 29.74 4.35 -9.08
C SER A 216 30.34 4.31 -7.68
N VAL A 217 29.50 4.32 -6.64
CA VAL A 217 29.93 4.17 -5.24
C VAL A 217 30.60 2.81 -5.03
N LYS A 218 30.02 1.71 -5.52
CA LYS A 218 30.62 0.37 -5.43
C LYS A 218 31.99 0.31 -6.11
N LYS A 219 32.14 0.94 -7.28
CA LYS A 219 33.43 1.01 -8.00
C LYS A 219 34.47 1.78 -7.20
N GLU A 220 34.09 2.91 -6.61
CA GLU A 220 35.01 3.72 -5.79
C GLU A 220 35.41 2.98 -4.50
N VAL A 221 34.47 2.36 -3.80
CA VAL A 221 34.76 1.51 -2.63
C VAL A 221 35.72 0.38 -2.98
N LYS A 222 35.49 -0.31 -4.12
CA LYS A 222 36.38 -1.38 -4.58
C LYS A 222 37.79 -0.87 -4.94
N LYS A 223 37.89 0.35 -5.49
CA LYS A 223 39.16 1.00 -5.79
C LYS A 223 39.93 1.36 -4.51
N GLN A 224 39.26 1.96 -3.53
CA GLN A 224 39.83 2.27 -2.21
C GLN A 224 40.30 1.00 -1.47
N PHE A 225 39.51 -0.06 -1.51
CA PHE A 225 39.88 -1.34 -0.91
C PHE A 225 41.12 -1.97 -1.57
N LYS A 226 41.23 -1.91 -2.90
CA LYS A 226 42.43 -2.38 -3.63
C LYS A 226 43.69 -1.58 -3.29
N LEU A 227 43.56 -0.26 -3.13
CA LEU A 227 44.67 0.62 -2.71
C LEU A 227 45.16 0.27 -1.30
N LEU A 228 44.26 0.05 -0.35
CA LEU A 228 44.59 -0.34 1.03
C LEU A 228 45.28 -1.71 1.11
N VAL A 229 44.77 -2.73 0.42
CA VAL A 229 45.38 -4.06 0.40
C VAL A 229 46.74 -4.04 -0.32
N GLY A 230 46.86 -3.30 -1.43
CA GLY A 230 48.11 -3.14 -2.15
C GLY A 230 49.20 -2.47 -1.32
N ALA A 231 48.86 -1.42 -0.56
CA ALA A 231 49.79 -0.71 0.31
C ALA A 231 50.32 -1.60 1.45
N VAL A 232 49.45 -2.42 2.07
CA VAL A 232 49.84 -3.35 3.15
C VAL A 232 50.79 -4.42 2.63
N VAL A 233 50.50 -5.01 1.45
CA VAL A 233 51.35 -6.05 0.85
C VAL A 233 52.74 -5.50 0.49
N VAL A 234 52.81 -4.30 -0.10
CA VAL A 234 54.09 -3.65 -0.45
C VAL A 234 54.89 -3.29 0.81
N ALA A 235 54.24 -2.77 1.86
CA ALA A 235 54.90 -2.47 3.13
C ALA A 235 55.46 -3.74 3.79
N SER A 236 54.70 -4.84 3.80
CA SER A 236 55.17 -6.11 4.36
C SER A 236 56.33 -6.73 3.57
N LEU A 237 56.32 -6.64 2.23
CA LEU A 237 57.44 -7.07 1.38
C LEU A 237 58.69 -6.19 1.58
N ALA A 238 58.52 -4.87 1.75
CA ALA A 238 59.61 -3.94 2.02
C ALA A 238 60.25 -4.19 3.40
N VAL A 239 59.45 -4.52 4.43
CA VAL A 239 59.94 -4.89 5.76
C VAL A 239 60.70 -6.22 5.72
N VAL A 240 60.19 -7.22 5.00
CA VAL A 240 60.90 -8.51 4.83
C VAL A 240 62.23 -8.34 4.09
N LEU A 241 62.27 -7.50 3.05
CA LEU A 241 63.51 -7.16 2.35
C LEU A 241 64.49 -6.40 3.26
N LEU A 242 64.03 -5.39 4.01
CA LEU A 242 64.86 -4.64 4.97
C LEU A 242 65.46 -5.54 6.07
N VAL A 243 64.67 -6.49 6.60
CA VAL A 243 65.15 -7.44 7.60
C VAL A 243 66.17 -8.40 7.00
N PHE A 244 65.96 -8.91 5.78
CA PHE A 244 66.90 -9.79 5.09
C PHE A 244 68.24 -9.11 4.75
N PHE A 245 68.22 -7.82 4.39
CA PHE A 245 69.44 -7.06 4.11
C PHE A 245 70.19 -6.65 5.37
N ASN A 246 69.49 -6.39 6.49
CA ASN A 246 70.14 -5.99 7.74
C ASN A 246 70.63 -7.16 8.62
N SER A 247 70.30 -8.42 8.31
CA SER A 247 70.71 -9.58 9.12
C SER A 247 72.10 -10.19 8.80
N ARG A 248 72.99 -9.48 8.08
CA ARG A 248 74.42 -9.85 7.94
C ARG A 248 75.31 -8.87 8.71
N GLY A 249 75.35 -9.01 10.02
CA GLY A 249 76.26 -8.29 10.92
C GLY A 249 75.98 -8.74 12.35
N GLY A 250 76.95 -9.42 12.96
CA GLY A 250 76.73 -10.21 14.17
C GLY A 250 76.92 -9.50 15.51
N ILE A 251 76.65 -10.30 16.54
CA ILE A 251 77.21 -10.35 17.91
C ILE A 251 76.85 -9.19 18.85
N GLY A 252 76.25 -9.55 19.99
CA GLY A 252 76.23 -8.68 21.18
C GLY A 252 75.23 -9.17 22.23
N ALA A 253 75.73 -9.52 23.41
CA ALA A 253 75.07 -10.28 24.46
C ALA A 253 74.21 -9.46 25.44
N SER A 254 73.37 -10.19 26.19
CA SER A 254 72.93 -9.95 27.60
C SER A 254 72.02 -8.73 27.87
N SER A 255 71.04 -8.71 28.77
CA SER A 255 70.66 -9.50 29.96
C SER A 255 69.17 -9.14 30.29
N THR A 256 68.24 -10.09 30.42
CA THR A 256 67.60 -10.62 31.66
C THR A 256 66.63 -9.65 32.41
N PRO A 257 65.72 -10.11 33.31
CA PRO A 257 64.29 -10.17 32.96
C PRO A 257 63.34 -9.81 34.15
N VAL A 258 62.04 -10.07 33.97
CA VAL A 258 61.01 -10.37 35.01
C VAL A 258 60.67 -9.27 36.04
N GLU A 259 59.46 -8.72 35.96
CA GLU A 259 58.45 -9.12 36.97
C GLU A 259 57.01 -9.05 36.48
N ARG A 260 56.28 -10.04 36.96
CA ARG A 260 54.95 -10.51 36.58
C ARG A 260 54.00 -10.21 37.76
N LEU A 261 52.70 -10.32 37.46
CA LEU A 261 51.55 -10.60 38.36
C LEU A 261 50.75 -9.32 38.70
N LYS A 262 49.42 -9.30 38.64
CA LYS A 262 48.42 -10.34 38.37
C LYS A 262 47.08 -9.64 38.10
N GLN A 263 46.34 -10.18 37.13
CA GLN A 263 44.88 -10.37 37.08
C GLN A 263 44.02 -9.72 38.19
N SER A 264 43.02 -8.95 37.75
CA SER A 264 41.69 -8.98 38.33
C SER A 264 40.66 -8.99 37.20
N THR A 265 39.90 -10.07 37.15
CA THR A 265 38.62 -10.23 36.46
C THR A 265 37.62 -9.16 36.84
N LEU A 266 36.75 -8.75 35.92
CA LEU A 266 35.29 -8.72 36.10
C LEU A 266 34.62 -8.58 34.73
N ALA A 267 33.59 -9.40 34.53
CA ALA A 267 32.81 -9.54 33.32
C ALA A 267 31.96 -8.30 33.03
N GLY A 268 31.72 -8.05 31.74
CA GLY A 268 30.74 -7.09 31.24
C GLY A 268 30.17 -7.62 29.94
N ASP A 269 28.88 -7.90 29.96
CA ASP A 269 28.11 -8.65 28.99
C ASP A 269 28.22 -8.13 27.55
N ALA A 270 28.57 -9.05 26.64
CA ALA A 270 28.31 -8.88 25.21
C ALA A 270 26.81 -9.14 24.95
N PRO A 271 26.13 -8.31 24.15
CA PRO A 271 24.74 -8.56 23.80
C PRO A 271 24.66 -9.85 22.99
N THR A 272 23.95 -10.80 23.56
CA THR A 272 23.62 -12.09 22.98
C THR A 272 22.96 -11.87 21.63
N ALA A 273 23.57 -12.42 20.58
CA ALA A 273 22.93 -12.60 19.30
C ALA A 273 21.61 -13.35 19.51
N SER A 274 20.49 -12.68 19.21
CA SER A 274 19.19 -13.31 19.12
C SER A 274 19.25 -14.37 18.01
N SER A 275 19.25 -15.63 18.44
CA SER A 275 19.05 -16.76 17.55
C SER A 275 17.62 -16.69 17.02
N THR A 276 17.44 -16.16 15.81
CA THR A 276 16.18 -16.29 15.08
C THR A 276 15.88 -17.78 14.95
N PRO A 277 14.72 -18.28 15.42
CA PRO A 277 14.35 -19.67 15.18
C PRO A 277 14.34 -19.88 13.67
N LYS A 278 14.94 -20.97 13.19
CA LYS A 278 14.71 -21.44 11.82
C LYS A 278 13.21 -21.74 11.70
N GLN A 279 12.43 -20.74 11.31
CA GLN A 279 11.00 -20.89 11.13
C GLN A 279 10.79 -21.83 9.95
N GLY A 280 10.04 -22.90 10.17
CA GLY A 280 9.60 -23.80 9.10
C GLY A 280 8.75 -23.03 8.06
N PRO A 281 8.37 -23.68 6.96
CA PRO A 281 7.58 -23.02 5.93
C PRO A 281 6.28 -22.45 6.51
N LEU A 282 5.96 -21.20 6.15
CA LEU A 282 4.79 -20.47 6.62
C LEU A 282 3.50 -21.16 6.14
N LYS A 283 2.43 -21.08 6.91
CA LYS A 283 1.09 -21.44 6.43
C LYS A 283 0.53 -20.32 5.54
N ALA A 284 -0.29 -20.66 4.55
CA ALA A 284 -0.96 -19.68 3.69
C ALA A 284 -1.71 -18.60 4.48
N SER A 285 -2.36 -18.96 5.60
CA SER A 285 -3.04 -18.02 6.51
C SER A 285 -2.13 -16.97 7.17
N GLN A 286 -0.82 -17.22 7.23
CA GLN A 286 0.17 -16.33 7.83
C GLN A 286 0.78 -15.38 6.81
N ALA A 287 0.65 -15.66 5.50
CA ALA A 287 1.31 -14.91 4.43
C ALA A 287 1.06 -13.40 4.51
N ARG A 288 -0.15 -12.98 4.88
CA ARG A 288 -0.52 -11.55 5.01
C ARG A 288 0.36 -10.74 5.96
N PHE A 289 1.03 -11.39 6.91
CA PHE A 289 1.89 -10.73 7.89
C PHE A 289 3.36 -10.61 7.43
N HIS A 290 3.68 -11.20 6.28
CA HIS A 290 5.04 -11.28 5.72
C HIS A 290 5.11 -10.66 4.32
N VAL A 291 4.24 -9.70 4.02
CA VAL A 291 4.23 -9.00 2.73
C VAL A 291 5.57 -8.25 2.53
N GLY A 292 6.19 -8.43 1.37
CA GLY A 292 7.52 -7.93 1.02
C GLY A 292 8.66 -8.91 1.34
N GLU A 293 8.39 -10.01 2.06
CA GLU A 293 9.41 -11.02 2.36
C GLU A 293 9.41 -12.15 1.33
N ASN A 294 10.61 -12.71 1.06
CA ASN A 294 10.74 -13.98 0.34
C ASN A 294 10.69 -15.14 1.33
N GLN A 295 9.60 -15.89 1.33
CA GLN A 295 9.40 -17.01 2.24
C GLN A 295 8.85 -18.23 1.49
N THR A 296 9.01 -19.41 2.09
CA THR A 296 8.26 -20.59 1.63
C THR A 296 6.91 -20.60 2.31
N VAL A 297 5.82 -20.62 1.52
CA VAL A 297 4.46 -20.69 2.05
C VAL A 297 3.76 -21.94 1.54
N CYS A 298 3.21 -22.73 2.46
CA CYS A 298 2.49 -23.97 2.18
C CYS A 298 0.98 -23.81 2.41
N GLY A 299 0.18 -24.43 1.56
CA GLY A 299 -1.27 -24.52 1.70
C GLY A 299 -1.88 -25.54 0.74
N LYS A 300 -3.12 -25.95 1.02
CA LYS A 300 -3.86 -26.89 0.17
C LYS A 300 -4.47 -26.14 -1.01
N LEU A 301 -4.17 -26.57 -2.24
CA LEU A 301 -4.79 -25.98 -3.42
C LEU A 301 -6.24 -26.44 -3.54
N VAL A 302 -7.19 -25.54 -3.25
CA VAL A 302 -8.62 -25.85 -3.20
C VAL A 302 -9.42 -25.26 -4.35
N HIS A 303 -8.90 -24.24 -5.04
CA HIS A 303 -9.59 -23.60 -6.16
C HIS A 303 -8.60 -23.08 -7.20
N ILE A 304 -8.79 -23.48 -8.46
CA ILE A 304 -8.04 -23.00 -9.62
C ILE A 304 -8.98 -22.15 -10.47
N HIS A 305 -8.59 -20.92 -10.79
CA HIS A 305 -9.37 -20.01 -11.63
C HIS A 305 -8.53 -19.54 -12.82
N GLU A 306 -9.07 -19.71 -14.02
CA GLU A 306 -8.46 -19.25 -15.27
C GLU A 306 -8.79 -17.78 -15.54
N PHE A 307 -7.81 -17.02 -15.98
CA PHE A 307 -8.02 -15.67 -16.49
C PHE A 307 -7.26 -15.48 -17.80
N ALA A 308 -7.52 -14.37 -18.50
CA ALA A 308 -7.03 -14.13 -19.85
C ALA A 308 -5.50 -14.30 -20.05
N HIS A 309 -4.71 -14.16 -18.98
CA HIS A 309 -3.24 -14.24 -19.03
C HIS A 309 -2.65 -15.26 -18.05
N GLY A 310 -3.43 -16.21 -17.51
CA GLY A 310 -2.87 -17.20 -16.59
C GLY A 310 -3.86 -17.92 -15.67
N LEU A 311 -3.34 -18.39 -14.53
CA LEU A 311 -4.06 -19.10 -13.48
C LEU A 311 -3.90 -18.44 -12.12
N TYR A 312 -5.00 -18.39 -11.36
CA TYR A 312 -5.00 -18.19 -9.92
C TYR A 312 -5.15 -19.54 -9.22
N LEU A 313 -4.20 -19.91 -8.38
CA LEU A 313 -4.24 -21.10 -7.53
C LEU A 313 -4.48 -20.67 -6.08
N ASN A 314 -5.73 -20.76 -5.63
CA ASN A 314 -6.14 -20.30 -4.30
C ASN A 314 -5.90 -21.40 -3.25
N LEU A 315 -5.12 -21.06 -2.22
CA LEU A 315 -4.74 -21.99 -1.16
C LEU A 315 -5.69 -21.87 0.04
N ASP A 316 -6.00 -23.01 0.65
CA ASP A 316 -6.83 -23.25 1.85
C ASP A 316 -8.31 -22.83 1.77
N LYS A 317 -8.63 -21.77 1.00
CA LYS A 317 -10.01 -21.31 0.75
C LYS A 317 -10.18 -20.92 -0.72
N ALA A 318 -11.40 -21.09 -1.24
CA ALA A 318 -11.75 -20.62 -2.57
C ALA A 318 -11.84 -19.08 -2.61
N TYR A 319 -11.88 -18.53 -3.83
CA TYR A 319 -12.18 -17.11 -4.04
C TYR A 319 -13.56 -16.77 -3.43
N PRO A 320 -13.77 -15.59 -2.80
CA PRO A 320 -12.82 -14.48 -2.62
C PRO A 320 -12.01 -14.53 -1.32
N HIS A 321 -12.06 -15.62 -0.56
CA HIS A 321 -11.54 -15.69 0.81
C HIS A 321 -10.20 -16.42 0.95
N ALA A 322 -9.49 -16.62 -0.16
CA ALA A 322 -8.20 -17.28 -0.18
C ALA A 322 -7.16 -16.49 0.64
N PRO A 323 -6.57 -17.05 1.71
CA PRO A 323 -5.51 -16.39 2.47
C PRO A 323 -4.23 -16.16 1.66
N LEU A 324 -3.98 -16.98 0.64
CA LEU A 324 -2.89 -16.82 -0.32
C LEU A 324 -3.31 -17.35 -1.70
N THR A 325 -2.97 -16.61 -2.74
CA THR A 325 -3.18 -17.00 -4.13
C THR A 325 -1.87 -17.08 -4.88
N ILE A 326 -1.57 -18.21 -5.52
CA ILE A 326 -0.41 -18.34 -6.39
C ILE A 326 -0.82 -17.93 -7.80
N VAL A 327 -0.10 -16.99 -8.39
CA VAL A 327 -0.36 -16.51 -9.75
C VAL A 327 0.63 -17.15 -10.70
N VAL A 328 0.12 -17.83 -11.72
CA VAL A 328 0.93 -18.42 -12.81
C VAL A 328 0.58 -17.70 -14.10
N TRP A 329 1.55 -16.99 -14.68
CA TRP A 329 1.35 -16.26 -15.94
C TRP A 329 1.53 -17.18 -17.15
N ASP A 330 0.83 -16.89 -18.24
CA ASP A 330 0.79 -17.65 -19.49
C ASP A 330 2.11 -17.73 -20.29
N LYS A 331 3.13 -16.98 -19.86
CA LYS A 331 4.48 -16.99 -20.44
C LYS A 331 5.18 -18.35 -20.40
N ASN A 332 4.67 -19.31 -19.61
CA ASN A 332 5.20 -20.66 -19.52
C ASN A 332 4.09 -21.73 -19.54
N PRO A 333 3.74 -22.27 -20.73
CA PRO A 333 2.67 -23.26 -20.89
C PRO A 333 2.89 -24.56 -20.10
N SER A 334 4.14 -25.03 -19.95
CA SER A 334 4.42 -26.25 -19.19
C SER A 334 4.17 -26.06 -17.69
N LEU A 335 4.50 -24.87 -17.17
CA LEU A 335 4.22 -24.50 -15.78
C LEU A 335 2.71 -24.39 -15.52
N LEU A 336 1.93 -23.86 -16.48
CA LEU A 336 0.46 -23.84 -16.40
C LEU A 336 -0.13 -25.25 -16.35
N GLN A 337 0.34 -26.17 -17.19
CA GLN A 337 -0.13 -27.56 -17.18
C GLN A 337 0.20 -28.24 -15.85
N LYS A 338 1.43 -28.05 -15.36
CA LYS A 338 1.87 -28.61 -14.07
C LYS A 338 1.08 -28.04 -12.90
N ALA A 339 0.80 -26.73 -12.89
CA ALA A 339 -0.02 -26.07 -11.88
C ALA A 339 -1.41 -26.72 -11.72
N ARG A 340 -2.05 -27.09 -12.84
CA ARG A 340 -3.36 -27.77 -12.83
C ARG A 340 -3.31 -29.15 -12.15
N SER A 341 -2.18 -29.86 -12.27
CA SER A 341 -1.99 -31.19 -11.67
C SER A 341 -1.90 -31.20 -10.13
N PHE A 342 -1.80 -30.02 -9.51
CA PHE A 342 -1.76 -29.85 -8.07
C PHE A 342 -3.13 -29.68 -7.41
N ALA A 343 -4.22 -29.69 -8.18
CA ALA A 343 -5.57 -29.58 -7.63
C ALA A 343 -5.79 -30.57 -6.46
N GLY A 344 -6.22 -30.05 -5.31
CA GLY A 344 -6.48 -30.83 -4.09
C GLY A 344 -5.24 -31.18 -3.26
N LYS A 345 -4.01 -30.93 -3.75
CA LYS A 345 -2.76 -31.24 -3.03
C LYS A 345 -2.30 -30.05 -2.18
N THR A 346 -1.55 -30.33 -1.12
CA THR A 346 -0.76 -29.31 -0.44
C THR A 346 0.46 -28.99 -1.28
N ILE A 347 0.66 -27.71 -1.58
CA ILE A 347 1.85 -27.22 -2.28
C ILE A 347 2.58 -26.21 -1.41
N CYS A 348 3.90 -26.18 -1.52
CA CYS A 348 4.77 -25.21 -0.87
C CYS A 348 5.47 -24.38 -1.94
N VAL A 349 5.27 -23.07 -1.90
CA VAL A 349 5.79 -22.14 -2.91
C VAL A 349 6.75 -21.16 -2.25
N TRP A 350 7.98 -21.10 -2.75
CA TRP A 350 8.95 -20.09 -2.38
C TRP A 350 8.84 -18.87 -3.29
N GLY A 351 8.73 -17.69 -2.68
CA GLY A 351 8.77 -16.45 -3.42
C GLY A 351 8.39 -15.26 -2.55
N GLU A 352 8.42 -14.09 -3.17
CA GLU A 352 8.03 -12.85 -2.52
C GLU A 352 6.52 -12.85 -2.28
N ILE A 353 6.12 -12.68 -1.03
CA ILE A 353 4.72 -12.51 -0.66
C ILE A 353 4.34 -11.07 -0.97
N ARG A 354 3.36 -10.88 -1.86
CA ARG A 354 2.90 -9.56 -2.31
C ARG A 354 1.44 -9.36 -1.99
N GLN A 355 1.02 -8.10 -1.94
CA GLN A 355 -0.39 -7.74 -1.94
C GLN A 355 -0.72 -7.02 -3.25
N PHE A 356 -1.72 -7.52 -3.97
CA PHE A 356 -2.21 -6.93 -5.21
C PHE A 356 -3.73 -6.89 -5.18
N ASN A 357 -4.32 -5.70 -5.40
CA ASN A 357 -5.77 -5.48 -5.30
C ASN A 357 -6.41 -6.07 -4.03
N GLY A 358 -5.71 -5.97 -2.89
CA GLY A 358 -6.17 -6.49 -1.60
C GLY A 358 -5.95 -7.98 -1.37
N GLN A 359 -5.53 -8.75 -2.39
CA GLN A 359 -5.26 -10.18 -2.28
C GLN A 359 -3.78 -10.46 -2.04
N ILE A 360 -3.49 -11.37 -1.10
CA ILE A 360 -2.12 -11.82 -0.84
C ILE A 360 -1.76 -12.86 -1.89
N GLN A 361 -0.61 -12.67 -2.54
CA GLN A 361 -0.20 -13.50 -3.66
C GLN A 361 1.30 -13.75 -3.74
N ILE A 362 1.67 -14.86 -4.38
CA ILE A 362 3.05 -15.16 -4.81
C ILE A 362 3.01 -15.46 -6.31
N ASN A 363 3.91 -14.86 -7.08
CA ASN A 363 4.07 -15.19 -8.50
C ASN A 363 4.92 -16.45 -8.63
N LEU A 364 4.36 -17.49 -9.23
CA LEU A 364 5.06 -18.71 -9.62
C LEU A 364 5.55 -18.56 -11.06
N ASN A 365 6.83 -18.25 -11.22
CA ASN A 365 7.47 -18.01 -12.52
C ASN A 365 8.32 -19.21 -12.98
N SER A 366 8.70 -20.10 -12.06
CA SER A 366 9.53 -21.26 -12.34
C SER A 366 9.18 -22.43 -11.43
N GLU A 367 9.33 -23.66 -11.93
CA GLU A 367 9.19 -24.87 -11.13
C GLU A 367 10.15 -24.94 -9.94
N LYS A 368 11.30 -24.24 -10.00
CA LYS A 368 12.28 -24.18 -8.90
C LYS A 368 11.72 -23.56 -7.61
N GLN A 369 10.60 -22.85 -7.71
CA GLN A 369 9.89 -22.27 -6.57
C GLN A 369 8.99 -23.29 -5.86
N LEU A 370 8.74 -24.46 -6.45
CA LEU A 370 7.95 -25.54 -5.84
C LEU A 370 8.88 -26.48 -5.07
N GLN A 371 8.50 -26.84 -3.84
CA GLN A 371 9.25 -27.77 -2.98
C GLN A 371 8.63 -29.16 -2.94
#